data_AF-A0A9R1SAI5-F1
#
_entry.id   AF-A0A9R1SAI5-F1
#
_cell.length_a   1.000
_cell.length_b   1.000
_cell.length_c   1.000
_cell.angle_alpha   90.00
_cell.angle_beta   90.00
_cell.angle_gamma   90.00
#
_symmetry.space_group_name_H-M   'P 1'
#
loop_
_entity.id
_entity.type
_entity.pdbx_description
1 polymer ?
#
loop_
_entity_poly.entity_id
_entity_poly.type
_entity_poly.pdbx_seq_one_letter_code
_entity_poly.pdbx_strand_id
1 'polypeptide(L)'
;MQLQLGTVRTVVVSSAEAAREVMKTHDEDCCTRPVSPGMKRLSYGLKNVGFSPYGAYWHAMRKFFVVELFGVRHVEAAWHARQHQVEKLMSTLSGFAGEPVALKEHILSLADGIIGMLGFGDMYNSNKFPHHKNLQHVLEEAIHVQASFSAEDYFPNIVGRLVDQITGLTSRRERIFKQLDTFFEVIIEQHLDPQRVKPQNGHLVDRLIDLWKDNNGTLNITRDHIKGNIFVSHISCLYIMSCLD
;
A
#
# COMPACT_ATOMS: atom_id res chain seq x y z
N MET A 1 25.32 5.46 -14.52
CA MET A 1 26.39 4.64 -13.86
C MET A 1 25.90 3.21 -13.75
N GLN A 2 26.75 2.19 -13.92
CA GLN A 2 26.37 0.79 -13.69
C GLN A 2 27.07 0.27 -12.44
N LEU A 3 26.30 -0.34 -11.53
CA LEU A 3 26.75 -0.99 -10.31
C LEU A 3 26.46 -2.49 -10.38
N GLN A 4 27.22 -3.23 -9.58
CA GLN A 4 27.02 -4.65 -9.37
C GLN A 4 26.66 -4.86 -7.88
N LEU A 5 25.38 -5.00 -7.59
CA LEU A 5 24.87 -5.20 -6.23
C LEU A 5 24.80 -6.70 -5.96
N GLY A 6 25.87 -7.23 -5.36
CA GLY A 6 26.08 -8.69 -5.27
C GLY A 6 26.21 -9.32 -6.65
N THR A 7 25.27 -10.16 -7.04
CA THR A 7 25.21 -10.79 -8.37
C THR A 7 24.25 -10.10 -9.34
N VAL A 8 23.52 -9.07 -8.89
CA VAL A 8 22.58 -8.31 -9.71
C VAL A 8 23.23 -7.07 -10.32
N ARG A 9 23.10 -6.90 -11.64
CA ARG A 9 23.51 -5.68 -12.34
C ARG A 9 22.44 -4.60 -12.16
N THR A 10 22.87 -3.39 -11.80
CA THR A 10 21.96 -2.27 -11.55
C THR A 10 22.46 -1.02 -12.26
N VAL A 11 21.59 -0.37 -13.02
CA VAL A 11 21.89 0.94 -13.63
C VAL A 11 21.34 2.03 -12.71
N VAL A 12 22.23 2.94 -12.30
CA VAL A 12 21.87 4.13 -11.53
C VAL A 12 21.67 5.30 -12.50
N VAL A 13 20.47 5.85 -12.45
CA VAL A 13 20.02 7.03 -13.18
C VAL A 13 20.11 8.23 -12.24
N SER A 14 21.02 9.16 -12.51
CA SER A 14 21.38 10.25 -11.59
C SER A 14 21.41 11.63 -12.25
N SER A 15 20.71 11.81 -13.38
CA SER A 15 20.46 13.12 -14.00
C SER A 15 19.04 13.20 -14.53
N ALA A 16 18.54 14.43 -14.72
CA ALA A 16 17.21 14.66 -15.24
C ALA A 16 17.06 14.17 -16.69
N GLU A 17 18.10 14.32 -17.50
CA GLU A 17 18.14 13.86 -18.90
C GLU A 17 18.07 12.34 -18.97
N ALA A 18 18.87 11.64 -18.17
CA ALA A 18 18.85 10.18 -18.11
C ALA A 18 17.52 9.65 -17.54
N ALA A 19 16.95 10.32 -16.54
CA ALA A 19 15.62 9.97 -16.01
C ALA A 19 14.52 10.17 -17.06
N ARG A 20 14.59 11.24 -17.85
CA ARG A 20 13.67 11.46 -18.97
C ARG A 20 13.77 10.34 -20.01
N GLU A 21 14.99 9.93 -20.34
CA GLU A 21 15.21 8.86 -21.33
C GLU A 21 14.60 7.54 -20.86
N VAL A 22 14.84 7.16 -19.60
CA VAL A 22 14.33 5.91 -19.00
C VAL A 22 12.81 5.95 -18.76
N MET A 23 12.27 7.08 -18.29
CA MET A 23 10.86 7.17 -17.86
C MET A 23 9.90 7.67 -18.94
N LYS A 24 10.40 8.11 -20.10
CA LYS A 24 9.57 8.56 -21.23
C LYS A 24 9.92 7.93 -22.57
N THR A 25 11.21 7.87 -22.91
CA THR A 25 11.63 7.34 -24.22
C THR A 25 11.60 5.82 -24.22
N HIS A 26 12.06 5.19 -23.14
CA HIS A 26 12.11 3.74 -22.93
C HIS A 26 11.22 3.28 -21.77
N ASP A 27 10.07 3.95 -21.58
CA ASP A 27 9.20 3.70 -20.44
C ASP A 27 8.63 2.28 -20.44
N GLU A 28 8.23 1.76 -21.60
CA GLU A 28 7.73 0.39 -21.76
C GLU A 28 8.78 -0.66 -21.33
N ASP A 29 10.05 -0.47 -21.71
CA ASP A 29 11.15 -1.37 -21.34
C ASP A 29 11.48 -1.29 -19.84
N CYS A 30 11.27 -0.13 -19.22
CA CYS A 30 11.72 0.18 -17.86
C CYS A 30 10.58 0.23 -16.81
N CYS A 31 9.33 -0.02 -17.21
CA CYS A 31 8.18 0.14 -16.31
C CYS A 31 7.99 -1.04 -15.33
N THR A 32 8.53 -2.23 -15.65
CA THR A 32 8.40 -3.41 -14.79
C THR A 32 9.32 -3.31 -13.57
N ARG A 33 8.77 -3.58 -12.37
CA ARG A 33 9.52 -3.55 -11.11
C ARG A 33 10.35 -4.83 -10.92
N PRO A 34 11.60 -4.74 -10.43
CA PRO A 34 12.34 -5.91 -9.97
C PRO A 34 11.58 -6.66 -8.87
N VAL A 35 11.58 -7.99 -8.92
CA VAL A 35 10.85 -8.82 -7.97
C VAL A 35 11.70 -9.09 -6.74
N SER A 36 11.38 -8.45 -5.62
CA SER A 36 11.97 -8.80 -4.32
C SER A 36 11.14 -9.87 -3.60
N PRO A 37 11.75 -10.74 -2.79
CA PRO A 37 11.04 -11.72 -1.97
C PRO A 37 10.09 -11.07 -0.94
N GLY A 38 10.46 -9.90 -0.41
CA GLY A 38 9.62 -9.08 0.47
C GLY A 38 8.36 -8.59 -0.24
N MET A 39 8.54 -7.89 -1.37
CA MET A 39 7.45 -7.41 -2.21
C MET A 39 6.56 -8.56 -2.65
N LYS A 40 7.13 -9.62 -3.22
CA LYS A 40 6.37 -10.78 -3.72
C LYS A 40 5.50 -11.39 -2.63
N ARG A 41 6.02 -11.60 -1.43
CA ARG A 41 5.25 -12.25 -0.35
C ARG A 41 4.12 -11.36 0.16
N LEU A 42 4.42 -10.09 0.44
CA LEU A 42 3.46 -9.14 1.05
C LEU A 42 2.42 -8.63 0.05
N SER A 43 2.69 -8.70 -1.25
CA SER A 43 1.75 -8.39 -2.34
C SER A 43 0.98 -9.60 -2.88
N TYR A 44 0.90 -10.70 -2.13
CA TYR A 44 0.17 -11.91 -2.56
C TYR A 44 0.67 -12.52 -3.88
N GLY A 45 1.98 -12.43 -4.12
CA GLY A 45 2.59 -12.86 -5.37
C GLY A 45 2.49 -11.81 -6.48
N LEU A 46 2.69 -10.53 -6.14
CA LEU A 46 2.60 -9.39 -7.07
C LEU A 46 1.18 -9.12 -7.60
N LYS A 47 0.16 -9.57 -6.86
CA LYS A 47 -1.26 -9.41 -7.20
C LYS A 47 -1.79 -8.04 -6.74
N ASN A 48 -1.11 -6.97 -7.11
CA ASN A 48 -1.57 -5.61 -6.87
C ASN A 48 -1.04 -4.63 -7.92
N VAL A 49 -1.60 -3.42 -7.97
CA VAL A 49 -1.21 -2.42 -8.99
C VAL A 49 0.23 -1.90 -8.84
N GLY A 50 0.80 -1.94 -7.63
CA GLY A 50 2.13 -1.35 -7.38
C GLY A 50 3.30 -2.23 -7.82
N PHE A 51 3.17 -3.55 -7.71
CA PHE A 51 4.26 -4.51 -7.96
C PHE A 51 3.95 -5.55 -9.03
N SER A 52 2.74 -5.55 -9.61
CA SER A 52 2.45 -6.42 -10.76
C SER A 52 3.37 -6.10 -11.94
N PRO A 53 3.81 -7.12 -12.70
CA PRO A 53 4.48 -6.90 -13.97
C PRO A 53 3.60 -6.07 -14.92
N TYR A 54 4.23 -5.29 -15.78
CA TYR A 54 3.52 -4.53 -16.79
C TYR A 54 2.73 -5.46 -17.73
N GLY A 55 1.48 -5.10 -18.01
CA GLY A 55 0.59 -5.94 -18.80
C GLY A 55 -0.88 -5.62 -18.57
N ALA A 56 -1.78 -6.45 -19.13
CA ALA A 56 -3.22 -6.19 -19.16
C ALA A 56 -3.83 -5.96 -17.76
N TYR A 57 -3.43 -6.76 -16.77
CA TYR A 57 -3.88 -6.59 -15.38
C TYR A 57 -3.45 -5.24 -14.80
N TRP A 58 -2.17 -4.89 -14.94
CA TRP A 58 -1.64 -3.63 -14.42
C TRP A 58 -2.34 -2.42 -15.07
N HIS A 59 -2.56 -2.45 -16.38
CA HIS A 59 -3.28 -1.38 -17.08
C HIS A 59 -4.71 -1.20 -16.57
N ALA A 60 -5.44 -2.32 -16.43
CA ALA A 60 -6.81 -2.30 -15.95
C ALA A 60 -6.90 -1.80 -14.51
N MET A 61 -6.05 -2.31 -13.61
CA MET A 61 -6.03 -1.85 -12.22
C MET A 61 -5.56 -0.41 -12.08
N ARG A 62 -4.55 0.03 -12.84
CA ARG A 62 -4.13 1.43 -12.85
C ARG A 62 -5.28 2.33 -13.27
N LYS A 63 -6.00 1.97 -14.34
CA LYS A 63 -7.18 2.74 -14.78
C LYS A 63 -8.27 2.76 -13.70
N PHE A 64 -8.55 1.62 -13.09
CA PHE A 64 -9.49 1.51 -11.98
C PHE A 64 -9.11 2.48 -10.85
N PHE A 65 -7.89 2.41 -10.34
CA PHE A 65 -7.42 3.28 -9.26
C PHE A 65 -7.42 4.76 -9.64
N VAL A 66 -7.11 5.12 -10.89
CA VAL A 66 -7.18 6.52 -11.32
C VAL A 66 -8.61 7.04 -11.25
N VAL A 67 -9.58 6.26 -11.71
CA VAL A 67 -11.00 6.62 -11.68
C VAL A 67 -11.54 6.65 -10.24
N GLU A 68 -11.19 5.65 -9.43
CA GLU A 68 -11.69 5.56 -8.06
C GLU A 68 -11.00 6.56 -7.13
N LEU A 69 -9.68 6.79 -7.21
CA LEU A 69 -9.00 7.71 -6.29
C LEU A 69 -9.08 9.18 -6.72
N PHE A 70 -9.01 9.45 -8.02
CA PHE A 70 -8.95 10.82 -8.56
C PHE A 70 -10.21 11.24 -9.33
N GLY A 71 -11.25 10.40 -9.35
CA GLY A 71 -12.56 10.79 -9.86
C GLY A 71 -13.22 11.85 -8.99
N VAL A 72 -14.00 12.75 -9.62
CA VAL A 72 -14.67 13.91 -8.97
C VAL A 72 -15.34 13.54 -7.64
N ARG A 73 -16.03 12.39 -7.60
CA ARG A 73 -16.76 11.91 -6.42
C ARG A 73 -15.85 11.61 -5.22
N HIS A 74 -14.70 11.00 -5.46
CA HIS A 74 -13.75 10.67 -4.39
C HIS A 74 -12.89 11.87 -4.01
N VAL A 75 -12.70 12.83 -4.92
CA VAL A 75 -12.10 14.12 -4.59
C VAL A 75 -12.96 14.89 -3.59
N GLU A 76 -14.29 14.88 -3.76
CA GLU A 76 -15.24 15.45 -2.78
C GLU A 76 -15.23 14.71 -1.44
N ALA A 77 -15.27 13.37 -1.45
CA ALA A 77 -15.15 12.59 -0.21
C ALA A 77 -13.80 12.85 0.50
N ALA A 78 -12.71 12.95 -0.26
CA ALA A 78 -11.39 13.29 0.24
C ALA A 78 -11.30 14.70 0.79
N TRP A 79 -12.09 15.64 0.26
CA TRP A 79 -12.20 16.98 0.83
C TRP A 79 -12.77 16.93 2.25
N HIS A 80 -13.91 16.26 2.45
CA HIS A 80 -14.52 16.13 3.77
C HIS A 80 -13.62 15.38 4.75
N ALA A 81 -12.98 14.29 4.30
CA ALA A 81 -12.04 13.54 5.12
C ALA A 81 -10.84 14.40 5.56
N ARG A 82 -10.24 15.16 4.63
CA ARG A 82 -9.15 16.09 4.95
C ARG A 82 -9.59 17.15 5.93
N GLN A 83 -10.73 17.79 5.70
CA GLN A 83 -11.24 18.83 6.58
C GLN A 83 -11.43 18.31 8.01
N HIS A 84 -12.10 17.17 8.16
CA HIS A 84 -12.32 16.57 9.47
C HIS A 84 -11.00 16.22 10.20
N GLN A 85 -10.04 15.61 9.50
CA GLN A 85 -8.77 15.22 10.11
C GLN A 85 -7.88 16.43 10.44
N VAL A 86 -7.91 17.48 9.61
CA VAL A 86 -7.21 18.74 9.90
C VAL A 86 -7.82 19.46 11.11
N GLU A 87 -9.14 19.53 11.22
CA GLU A 87 -9.82 20.11 12.39
C GLU A 87 -9.45 19.35 13.68
N LYS A 88 -9.41 18.01 13.63
CA LYS A 88 -8.95 17.16 14.75
C LYS A 88 -7.50 17.43 15.11
N LEU A 89 -6.61 17.56 14.12
CA LEU A 89 -5.20 17.91 14.32
C LEU A 89 -5.06 19.27 14.99
N MET A 90 -5.72 20.30 14.47
CA MET A 90 -5.66 21.67 15.00
C MET A 90 -6.17 21.73 16.43
N SER A 91 -7.28 21.05 16.73
CA SER A 91 -7.80 20.93 18.09
C SER A 91 -6.77 20.28 19.03
N THR A 92 -6.15 19.18 18.61
CA THR A 92 -5.12 18.49 19.39
C THR A 92 -3.91 19.39 19.65
N LEU A 93 -3.39 20.07 18.62
CA LEU A 93 -2.22 20.94 18.73
C LEU A 93 -2.50 22.20 19.58
N SER A 94 -3.73 22.72 19.56
CA SER A 94 -4.12 23.87 20.38
C SER A 94 -3.99 23.60 21.89
N GLY A 95 -4.10 22.33 22.30
CA GLY A 95 -3.89 21.91 23.69
C GLY A 95 -2.44 22.01 24.18
N PHE A 96 -1.47 22.13 23.27
CA PHE A 96 -0.03 22.24 23.56
C PHE A 96 0.51 23.66 23.35
N ALA A 97 -0.37 24.67 23.35
CA ALA A 97 0.01 26.04 23.08
C ALA A 97 1.14 26.53 24.02
N GLY A 98 2.28 26.91 23.42
CA GLY A 98 3.47 27.37 24.15
C GLY A 98 4.50 26.29 24.49
N GLU A 99 4.22 25.02 24.17
CA GLU A 99 5.13 23.89 24.40
C GLU A 99 5.73 23.35 23.08
N PRO A 100 6.98 22.88 23.07
CA PRO A 100 7.53 22.17 21.91
C PRO A 100 6.77 20.85 21.66
N VAL A 101 6.32 20.63 20.42
CA VAL A 101 5.58 19.43 20.02
C VAL A 101 6.34 18.65 18.94
N ALA A 102 6.43 17.33 19.10
CA ALA A 102 6.96 16.44 18.09
C ALA A 102 5.92 16.20 16.97
N LEU A 103 5.98 16.99 15.90
CA LEU A 103 4.97 16.97 14.83
C LEU A 103 4.89 15.67 14.02
N LYS A 104 5.95 14.86 14.01
CA LYS A 104 6.03 13.64 13.21
C LYS A 104 4.83 12.71 13.43
N GLU A 105 4.52 12.40 14.69
CA GLU A 105 3.42 11.47 15.03
C GLU A 105 2.06 12.07 14.66
N HIS A 106 1.89 13.38 14.83
CA HIS A 106 0.67 14.08 14.48
C HIS A 106 0.41 14.14 12.97
N ILE A 107 1.45 14.35 12.16
CA ILE A 107 1.36 14.34 10.69
C ILE A 107 1.07 12.92 10.18
N LEU A 108 1.74 11.91 10.74
CA LEU A 108 1.47 10.51 10.40
C LEU A 108 0.04 10.11 10.78
N SER A 109 -0.45 10.55 11.94
CA SER A 109 -1.84 10.34 12.38
C SER A 109 -2.86 11.03 11.47
N LEU A 110 -2.56 12.26 11.00
CA LEU A 110 -3.38 12.97 10.01
C LEU A 110 -3.45 12.18 8.70
N ALA A 111 -2.30 11.75 8.16
CA ALA A 111 -2.20 10.95 6.96
C ALA A 111 -3.03 9.67 7.05
N ASP A 112 -2.78 8.90 8.11
CA ASP A 112 -3.46 7.64 8.39
C ASP A 112 -4.97 7.82 8.54
N GLY A 113 -5.41 8.89 9.22
CA GLY A 113 -6.82 9.21 9.37
C GLY A 113 -7.52 9.52 8.04
N ILE A 114 -6.86 10.26 7.14
CA ILE A 114 -7.40 10.58 5.80
C ILE A 114 -7.49 9.31 4.95
N ILE A 115 -6.39 8.55 4.89
CA ILE A 115 -6.30 7.30 4.11
C ILE A 115 -7.31 6.28 4.63
N GLY A 116 -7.40 6.16 5.95
CA GLY A 116 -8.32 5.31 6.66
C GLY A 116 -9.76 5.56 6.27
N MET A 117 -10.18 6.82 6.34
CA MET A 117 -11.55 7.24 6.02
C MET A 117 -11.88 7.04 4.52
N LEU A 118 -10.93 7.27 3.62
CA LEU A 118 -11.17 7.10 2.18
C LEU A 118 -11.16 5.64 1.73
N GLY A 119 -10.23 4.86 2.27
CA GLY A 119 -10.04 3.46 1.91
C GLY A 119 -11.05 2.52 2.57
N PHE A 120 -11.25 2.69 3.89
CA PHE A 120 -12.00 1.76 4.73
C PHE A 120 -13.27 2.38 5.35
N GLY A 121 -13.46 3.69 5.19
CA GLY A 121 -14.59 4.42 5.76
C GLY A 121 -14.44 4.79 7.23
N ASP A 122 -15.53 5.30 7.80
CA ASP A 122 -15.62 5.71 9.23
C ASP A 122 -15.34 4.55 10.19
N MET A 123 -15.40 3.32 9.69
CA MET A 123 -15.13 2.10 10.43
C MET A 123 -13.66 1.97 10.85
N TYR A 124 -12.72 2.57 10.09
CA TYR A 124 -11.28 2.52 10.39
C TYR A 124 -10.95 3.13 11.77
N ASN A 125 -11.63 4.21 12.14
CA ASN A 125 -11.44 4.92 13.41
C ASN A 125 -12.37 4.42 14.52
N SER A 126 -13.18 3.39 14.28
CA SER A 126 -14.17 2.95 15.25
C SER A 126 -13.61 1.90 16.22
N ASN A 127 -14.04 1.97 17.48
CA ASN A 127 -13.79 0.93 18.51
C ASN A 127 -14.38 -0.45 18.14
N LYS A 128 -15.04 -0.58 16.98
CA LYS A 128 -15.54 -1.86 16.44
C LYS A 128 -14.42 -2.74 15.88
N PHE A 129 -13.21 -2.20 15.73
CA PHE A 129 -12.01 -3.00 15.43
C PHE A 129 -11.23 -3.27 16.72
N PRO A 130 -11.41 -4.44 17.37
CA PRO A 130 -10.47 -4.87 18.38
C PRO A 130 -9.07 -4.90 17.75
N HIS A 131 -8.10 -4.25 18.39
CA HIS A 131 -6.68 -4.19 18.00
C HIS A 131 -6.26 -3.20 16.89
N HIS A 132 -7.00 -2.12 16.61
CA HIS A 132 -6.58 -1.07 15.65
C HIS A 132 -5.13 -0.55 15.85
N LYS A 133 -4.68 -0.33 17.09
CA LYS A 133 -3.28 0.06 17.35
C LYS A 133 -2.26 -1.03 16.96
N ASN A 134 -2.63 -2.31 17.12
CA ASN A 134 -1.77 -3.41 16.69
C ASN A 134 -1.70 -3.46 15.16
N LEU A 135 -2.76 -3.06 14.47
CA LEU A 135 -2.78 -3.01 13.02
C LEU A 135 -1.81 -1.96 12.47
N GLN A 136 -1.86 -0.72 12.95
CA GLN A 136 -0.93 0.33 12.51
C GLN A 136 0.52 -0.13 12.66
N HIS A 137 0.84 -0.74 13.80
CA HIS A 137 2.15 -1.35 14.03
C HIS A 137 2.47 -2.47 13.03
N VAL A 138 1.51 -3.35 12.71
CA VAL A 138 1.71 -4.42 11.72
C VAL A 138 1.93 -3.86 10.30
N LEU A 139 1.22 -2.79 9.93
CA LEU A 139 1.37 -2.12 8.63
C LEU A 139 2.71 -1.40 8.53
N GLU A 140 3.15 -0.74 9.60
CA GLU A 140 4.48 -0.13 9.70
C GLU A 140 5.58 -1.20 9.62
N GLU A 141 5.45 -2.29 10.39
CA GLU A 141 6.39 -3.42 10.33
C GLU A 141 6.42 -4.06 8.93
N ALA A 142 5.27 -4.12 8.24
CA ALA A 142 5.17 -4.62 6.88
C ALA A 142 5.91 -3.73 5.88
N ILE A 143 5.79 -2.41 5.98
CA ILE A 143 6.57 -1.45 5.17
C ILE A 143 8.07 -1.69 5.40
N HIS A 144 8.49 -1.81 6.67
CA HIS A 144 9.88 -2.08 7.00
C HIS A 144 10.38 -3.41 6.45
N VAL A 145 9.63 -4.49 6.58
CA VAL A 145 10.04 -5.80 6.06
C VAL A 145 9.98 -5.87 4.54
N GLN A 146 9.05 -5.15 3.91
CA GLN A 146 8.99 -5.02 2.47
C GLN A 146 10.22 -4.32 1.88
N ALA A 147 10.70 -3.28 2.56
CA ALA A 147 11.88 -2.49 2.17
C ALA A 147 13.19 -2.99 2.78
N SER A 148 13.14 -4.00 3.64
CA SER A 148 14.33 -4.53 4.33
C SER A 148 15.29 -5.21 3.35
N PHE A 149 16.58 -5.19 3.71
CA PHE A 149 17.62 -5.90 2.97
C PHE A 149 17.35 -7.42 3.00
N SER A 150 17.05 -8.01 1.85
CA SER A 150 17.04 -9.47 1.65
C SER A 150 18.35 -9.87 0.96
N ALA A 151 19.06 -10.87 1.49
CA ALA A 151 20.22 -11.42 0.80
C ALA A 151 19.83 -12.03 -0.57
N GLU A 152 18.62 -12.59 -0.68
CA GLU A 152 18.07 -13.09 -1.95
C GLU A 152 17.87 -11.97 -3.01
N ASP A 153 17.77 -10.68 -2.63
CA ASP A 153 17.69 -9.58 -3.59
C ASP A 153 19.00 -9.37 -4.37
N TYR A 154 20.13 -9.67 -3.73
CA TYR A 154 21.47 -9.48 -4.29
C TYR A 154 22.09 -10.79 -4.77
N PHE A 155 21.66 -11.90 -4.19
CA PHE A 155 22.07 -13.26 -4.53
C PHE A 155 20.82 -14.12 -4.74
N PRO A 156 20.13 -14.02 -5.89
CA PRO A 156 18.86 -14.71 -6.17
C PRO A 156 19.08 -16.20 -6.46
N ASN A 157 19.66 -16.91 -5.48
CA ASN A 157 20.02 -18.30 -5.52
C ASN A 157 19.75 -18.96 -4.16
N ILE A 158 20.12 -20.23 -4.03
CA ILE A 158 19.88 -21.01 -2.81
C ILE A 158 20.62 -20.42 -1.59
N VAL A 159 21.80 -19.83 -1.80
CA VAL A 159 22.61 -19.24 -0.72
C VAL A 159 21.94 -17.99 -0.16
N GLY A 160 21.48 -17.07 -1.00
CA GLY A 160 20.75 -15.87 -0.54
C GLY A 160 19.49 -16.23 0.26
N ARG A 161 18.72 -17.22 -0.22
CA ARG A 161 17.56 -17.75 0.52
C ARG A 161 17.94 -18.33 1.88
N LEU A 162 19.02 -19.10 1.95
CA LEU A 162 19.47 -19.71 3.20
C LEU A 162 19.91 -18.63 4.21
N VAL A 163 20.60 -17.59 3.76
CA VAL A 163 20.95 -16.43 4.61
C VAL A 163 19.70 -15.76 5.17
N ASP A 164 18.69 -15.52 4.34
CA ASP A 164 17.42 -14.92 4.77
C ASP A 164 16.60 -15.83 5.71
N GLN A 165 16.82 -17.15 5.66
CA GLN A 165 16.25 -18.10 6.61
C GLN A 165 16.99 -18.10 7.94
N ILE A 166 18.33 -18.17 7.92
CA ILE A 166 19.18 -18.20 9.13
C ILE A 166 19.06 -16.89 9.92
N THR A 167 19.00 -15.75 9.23
CA THR A 167 18.80 -14.43 9.87
C THR A 167 17.38 -14.24 10.43
N GLY A 168 16.45 -15.16 10.14
CA GLY A 168 15.06 -15.08 10.58
C GLY A 168 14.19 -14.13 9.77
N LEU A 169 14.73 -13.48 8.72
CA LEU A 169 13.99 -12.53 7.89
C LEU A 169 12.78 -13.19 7.21
N THR A 170 12.96 -14.41 6.71
CA THR A 170 11.88 -15.19 6.08
C THR A 170 10.73 -15.45 7.06
N SER A 171 11.05 -15.89 8.28
CA SER A 171 10.06 -16.16 9.33
C SER A 171 9.36 -14.89 9.80
N ARG A 172 10.09 -13.78 9.94
CA ARG A 172 9.53 -12.47 10.29
C ARG A 172 8.53 -11.99 9.22
N ARG A 173 8.90 -12.11 7.95
CA ARG A 173 8.04 -11.77 6.80
C ARG A 173 6.77 -12.62 6.77
N GLU A 174 6.89 -13.91 7.03
CA GLU A 174 5.73 -14.82 7.06
C GLU A 174 4.77 -14.50 8.20
N ARG A 175 5.31 -14.18 9.39
CA ARG A 175 4.52 -13.75 10.55
C ARG A 175 3.71 -12.49 10.24
N ILE A 176 4.35 -11.48 9.66
CA ILE A 176 3.69 -10.21 9.30
C ILE A 176 2.65 -10.45 8.20
N PHE A 177 2.97 -11.24 7.17
CA PHE A 177 2.01 -11.58 6.14
C PHE A 177 0.74 -12.19 6.74
N LYS A 178 0.86 -13.15 7.67
CA LYS A 178 -0.30 -13.78 8.29
C LYS A 178 -1.15 -12.78 9.08
N GLN A 179 -0.51 -11.85 9.79
CA GLN A 179 -1.22 -10.81 10.53
C GLN A 179 -2.00 -9.86 9.59
N LEU A 180 -1.36 -9.43 8.49
CA LEU A 180 -2.01 -8.63 7.45
C LEU A 180 -3.14 -9.40 6.77
N ASP A 181 -2.93 -10.69 6.49
CA ASP A 181 -3.91 -11.51 5.81
C ASP A 181 -5.19 -11.69 6.62
N THR A 182 -5.05 -12.01 7.91
CA THR A 182 -6.17 -12.04 8.85
C THR A 182 -6.88 -10.70 8.90
N PHE A 183 -6.12 -9.60 8.91
CA PHE A 183 -6.71 -8.27 8.96
C PHE A 183 -7.52 -7.93 7.70
N PHE A 184 -6.94 -8.13 6.52
CA PHE A 184 -7.64 -7.86 5.27
C PHE A 184 -8.84 -8.79 5.08
N GLU A 185 -8.78 -10.02 5.61
CA GLU A 185 -9.93 -10.91 5.65
C GLU A 185 -11.09 -10.30 6.45
N VAL A 186 -10.84 -9.82 7.66
CA VAL A 186 -11.85 -9.15 8.50
C VAL A 186 -12.45 -7.93 7.78
N ILE A 187 -11.63 -7.10 7.13
CA ILE A 187 -12.14 -5.96 6.34
C ILE A 187 -13.06 -6.44 5.24
N ILE A 188 -12.66 -7.44 4.46
CA ILE A 188 -13.44 -7.93 3.33
C ILE A 188 -14.76 -8.53 3.83
N GLU A 189 -14.72 -9.35 4.88
CA GLU A 189 -15.93 -9.93 5.49
C GLU A 189 -16.93 -8.87 5.94
N GLN A 190 -16.46 -7.82 6.61
CA GLN A 190 -17.31 -6.70 7.02
C GLN A 190 -17.89 -5.92 5.83
N HIS A 191 -17.13 -5.77 4.74
CA HIS A 191 -17.64 -5.10 3.53
C HIS A 191 -18.59 -6.00 2.72
N LEU A 192 -18.55 -7.31 2.94
CA LEU A 192 -19.49 -8.29 2.38
C LEU A 192 -20.78 -8.42 3.20
N ASP A 193 -20.82 -7.94 4.45
CA ASP A 193 -21.99 -8.01 5.32
C ASP A 193 -23.21 -7.28 4.67
N PRO A 194 -24.31 -8.01 4.37
CA PRO A 194 -25.51 -7.41 3.81
C PRO A 194 -26.19 -6.37 4.72
N GLN A 195 -25.95 -6.44 6.03
CA GLN A 195 -26.51 -5.51 7.02
C GLN A 195 -25.73 -4.20 7.12
N ARG A 196 -24.54 -4.12 6.50
CA ARG A 196 -23.73 -2.90 6.52
C ARG A 196 -24.39 -1.82 5.68
N VAL A 197 -24.63 -0.66 6.31
CA VAL A 197 -25.06 0.55 5.60
C VAL A 197 -23.89 1.02 4.73
N LYS A 198 -24.05 0.87 3.41
CA LYS A 198 -23.09 1.40 2.45
C LYS A 198 -23.32 2.89 2.24
N PRO A 199 -22.28 3.73 2.23
CA PRO A 199 -22.43 5.10 1.77
C PRO A 199 -22.87 5.08 0.31
N GLN A 200 -23.54 6.14 -0.14
CA GLN A 200 -24.13 6.23 -1.49
C GLN A 200 -23.15 5.91 -2.63
N ASN A 201 -21.85 6.09 -2.42
CA ASN A 201 -20.81 5.87 -3.42
C ASN A 201 -19.87 4.67 -3.12
N GLY A 202 -20.06 3.97 -1.99
CA GLY A 202 -19.13 2.93 -1.52
C GLY A 202 -17.74 3.48 -1.14
N HIS A 203 -16.96 2.71 -0.38
CA HIS A 203 -15.52 2.98 -0.22
C HIS A 203 -14.70 2.23 -1.26
N LEU A 204 -13.41 2.51 -1.36
CA LEU A 204 -12.50 1.82 -2.27
C LEU A 204 -12.59 0.29 -2.15
N VAL A 205 -12.69 -0.24 -0.92
CA VAL A 205 -12.85 -1.68 -0.68
C VAL A 205 -14.16 -2.22 -1.26
N ASP A 206 -15.27 -1.46 -1.16
CA ASP A 206 -16.55 -1.85 -1.79
C ASP A 206 -16.39 -1.97 -3.30
N ARG A 207 -15.70 -1.01 -3.92
CA ARG A 207 -15.46 -0.97 -5.38
C ARG A 207 -14.55 -2.12 -5.83
N LEU A 208 -13.54 -2.48 -5.04
CA LEU A 208 -12.69 -3.65 -5.30
C LEU A 208 -13.46 -4.97 -5.16
N ILE A 209 -14.40 -5.05 -4.21
CA ILE A 209 -15.28 -6.21 -4.04
C ILE A 209 -16.26 -6.33 -5.21
N ASP A 210 -16.85 -5.22 -5.65
CA ASP A 210 -17.74 -5.19 -6.81
C ASP A 210 -16.98 -5.65 -8.07
N LEU A 211 -15.76 -5.15 -8.27
CA LEU A 211 -14.87 -5.60 -9.35
C LEU A 211 -14.55 -7.11 -9.30
N TRP A 212 -14.39 -7.68 -8.11
CA TRP A 212 -14.18 -9.11 -7.92
C TRP A 212 -15.46 -9.94 -8.14
N LYS A 213 -16.63 -9.40 -7.81
CA LYS A 213 -17.92 -10.07 -8.05
C LYS A 213 -18.33 -10.03 -9.52
N ASP A 214 -18.05 -8.92 -10.19
CA ASP A 214 -18.32 -8.69 -11.61
C ASP A 214 -17.28 -9.38 -12.52
N ASN A 215 -16.61 -10.44 -12.05
CA ASN A 215 -15.51 -11.16 -12.71
C ASN A 215 -15.95 -11.98 -13.94
N ASN A 216 -16.75 -11.36 -14.81
CA ASN A 216 -17.11 -11.79 -16.16
C ASN A 216 -16.07 -11.36 -17.22
N GLY A 217 -14.95 -10.76 -16.80
CA GLY A 217 -13.88 -10.25 -17.66
C GLY A 217 -12.66 -11.17 -17.76
N THR A 218 -11.74 -10.84 -18.67
CA THR A 218 -10.52 -11.62 -18.99
C THR A 218 -9.42 -11.60 -17.90
N LEU A 219 -9.58 -10.82 -16.83
CA LEU A 219 -8.52 -10.53 -15.86
C LEU A 219 -8.43 -11.51 -14.67
N ASN A 220 -9.38 -12.43 -14.52
CA ASN A 220 -9.42 -13.44 -13.45
C ASN A 220 -9.06 -12.87 -12.06
N ILE A 221 -9.79 -11.84 -11.63
CA ILE A 221 -9.57 -11.19 -10.34
C ILE A 221 -9.96 -12.14 -9.22
N THR A 222 -9.13 -12.23 -8.20
CA THR A 222 -9.31 -13.13 -7.05
C THR A 222 -9.32 -12.34 -5.75
N ARG A 223 -9.73 -13.00 -4.65
CA ARG A 223 -9.66 -12.41 -3.31
C ARG A 223 -8.25 -11.93 -2.94
N ASP A 224 -7.21 -12.65 -3.35
CA ASP A 224 -5.81 -12.22 -3.17
C ASP A 224 -5.52 -10.89 -3.85
N HIS A 225 -6.09 -10.65 -5.04
CA HIS A 225 -5.94 -9.38 -5.73
C HIS A 225 -6.60 -8.25 -4.95
N ILE A 226 -7.75 -8.48 -4.32
CA ILE A 226 -8.37 -7.49 -3.43
C ILE A 226 -7.44 -7.19 -2.27
N LYS A 227 -6.99 -8.21 -1.53
CA LYS A 227 -6.09 -8.04 -0.37
C LYS A 227 -4.79 -7.31 -0.74
N GLY A 228 -4.16 -7.72 -1.84
CA GLY A 228 -2.95 -7.08 -2.35
C GLY A 228 -3.17 -5.61 -2.73
N ASN A 229 -4.33 -5.27 -3.28
CA ASN A 229 -4.68 -3.90 -3.65
C ASN A 229 -5.10 -3.04 -2.45
N ILE A 230 -5.71 -3.62 -1.42
CA ILE A 230 -5.94 -2.93 -0.16
C ILE A 230 -4.60 -2.56 0.49
N PHE A 231 -3.67 -3.51 0.56
CA PHE A 231 -2.32 -3.28 1.09
C PHE A 231 -1.59 -2.14 0.36
N VAL A 232 -1.56 -2.17 -0.97
CA VAL A 232 -0.85 -1.16 -1.75
C VAL A 232 -1.52 0.21 -1.69
N SER A 233 -2.84 0.28 -1.49
CA SER A 233 -3.56 1.53 -1.33
C SER A 233 -3.22 2.22 -0.02
N HIS A 234 -3.06 1.45 1.06
CA HIS A 234 -2.63 1.97 2.34
C HIS A 234 -1.17 2.44 2.31
N ILE A 235 -0.28 1.63 1.70
CA ILE A 235 1.15 1.93 1.59
C ILE A 235 1.43 3.12 0.65
N SER A 236 0.81 3.15 -0.53
CA SER A 236 1.12 4.19 -1.53
C SER A 236 0.75 5.58 -1.03
N CYS A 237 -0.34 5.71 -0.27
CA CYS A 237 -0.71 6.99 0.32
C CYS A 237 0.23 7.41 1.48
N LEU A 238 0.75 6.47 2.27
CA LEU A 238 1.77 6.76 3.30
C LEU A 238 3.14 7.10 2.69
N TYR A 239 3.54 6.44 1.61
CA TYR A 239 4.80 6.72 0.90
C TYR A 239 4.78 8.09 0.19
N ILE A 240 3.66 8.48 -0.43
CA ILE A 240 3.53 9.82 -1.02
C ILE A 240 3.67 10.92 0.04
N MET A 241 3.22 10.68 1.28
CA MET A 241 3.33 11.66 2.36
C MET A 241 4.69 11.67 3.07
N SER A 242 5.44 10.56 3.05
CA SER A 242 6.76 10.45 3.69
C SER A 242 7.94 10.82 2.78
N CYS A 243 7.75 10.88 1.46
CA CYS A 243 8.76 11.37 0.51
C CYS A 243 8.68 12.89 0.25
N LEU A 244 7.99 13.65 1.10
CA LEU A 244 7.92 15.12 1.04
C LEU A 244 8.97 15.84 1.91
N ASP A 245 9.90 15.09 2.49
CA ASP A 245 11.14 15.59 3.12
C ASP A 245 12.36 15.35 2.21
#